data_AF-A0A3R7JI52-F1
#
_entry.id   AF-A0A3R7JI52-F1
#
_cell.length_a   1.000
_cell.length_b   1.000
_cell.length_c   1.000
_cell.angle_alpha   90.00
_cell.angle_beta   90.00
_cell.angle_gamma   90.00
#
_symmetry.space_group_name_H-M   'P 1'
#
loop_
_entity.id
_entity.type
_entity.pdbx_description
1 polymer ?
#
loop_
_entity_poly.entity_id
_entity_poly.type
_entity_poly.pdbx_seq_one_letter_code
_entity_poly.pdbx_strand_id
1 'polypeptide(L)'
;MKATIALAVLGLGSLASGFPDRMGGSAHKNYPYAALKAKEDPELRKRFLVDSMSKPIYVTGVHTFQPPDFKNGDQRAPCPGLNALANHGYIPRSGVVSFVEVIAAINKVYEMGMDLSTILKLMGVVWTGNPLALQPSFSIGGRDTGVNNLLNNLGGLLGVLAGLIGSHDFIESDSSNTWDDLYVTGNNYALNMGKFMEWYNMSTDGTFSMDLMAERSKIRMD
;
A
#
# COMPACT_ATOMS: atom_id res chain seq x y z
N MET A 1 -18.77 7.26 36.22
CA MET A 1 -17.69 6.26 36.04
C MET A 1 -17.18 6.37 34.61
N LYS A 2 -16.00 6.94 34.40
CA LYS A 2 -15.34 7.03 33.10
C LYS A 2 -14.41 5.82 32.98
N ALA A 3 -14.69 4.90 32.06
CA ALA A 3 -13.83 3.75 31.81
C ALA A 3 -12.66 4.19 30.93
N THR A 4 -11.48 4.31 31.53
CA THR A 4 -10.20 4.47 30.84
C THR A 4 -9.72 3.08 30.46
N ILE A 5 -9.76 2.74 29.18
CA ILE A 5 -9.12 1.52 28.65
C ILE A 5 -7.63 1.83 28.52
N ALA A 6 -6.83 1.30 29.44
CA ALA A 6 -5.38 1.36 29.37
C ALA A 6 -4.91 0.44 28.24
N LEU A 7 -4.38 1.03 27.17
CA LEU A 7 -3.71 0.31 26.11
C LEU A 7 -2.33 -0.13 26.63
N ALA A 8 -2.23 -1.39 27.06
CA ALA A 8 -0.95 -1.98 27.44
C ALA A 8 -0.10 -2.16 26.18
N VAL A 9 0.83 -1.23 25.96
CA VAL A 9 1.90 -1.36 24.96
C VAL A 9 2.89 -2.40 25.49
N LEU A 10 2.69 -3.65 25.10
CA LEU A 10 3.73 -4.67 25.21
C LEU A 10 4.85 -4.26 24.26
N GLY A 11 5.95 -3.78 24.84
CA GLY A 11 7.21 -3.49 24.15
C GLY A 11 7.84 -4.76 23.60
N LEU A 12 7.34 -5.24 22.48
CA LEU A 12 8.10 -6.07 21.55
C LEU A 12 8.86 -5.08 20.66
N GLY A 13 10.19 -5.13 20.72
CA GLY A 13 11.06 -4.30 19.88
C GLY A 13 10.57 -4.32 18.44
N SER A 14 10.10 -3.17 17.97
CA SER A 14 9.54 -2.94 16.65
C SER A 14 10.65 -3.02 15.60
N LEU A 15 10.92 -4.23 15.13
CA LEU A 15 11.53 -4.43 13.81
C LEU A 15 10.45 -4.26 12.75
N ALA A 16 9.87 -3.06 12.68
CA ALA A 16 8.97 -2.65 11.60
C ALA A 16 9.74 -2.76 10.28
N SER A 17 9.58 -3.90 9.62
CA SER A 17 10.28 -4.22 8.37
C SER A 17 9.43 -3.66 7.23
N GLY A 18 9.77 -2.43 6.84
CA GLY A 18 9.14 -1.62 5.80
C GLY A 18 8.96 -2.36 4.49
N PHE A 19 10.10 -2.61 3.89
CA PHE A 19 10.34 -3.46 2.76
C PHE A 19 11.79 -3.90 2.97
N PRO A 20 12.18 -5.16 2.76
CA PRO A 20 13.58 -5.39 2.46
C PRO A 20 13.90 -4.51 1.25
N ASP A 21 15.02 -3.78 1.26
CA ASP A 21 15.49 -2.94 0.13
C ASP A 21 15.89 -3.79 -1.11
N ARG A 22 15.13 -4.85 -1.38
CA ARG A 22 15.55 -6.01 -2.15
C ARG A 22 14.31 -6.66 -2.79
N MET A 23 13.85 -6.13 -3.91
CA MET A 23 12.92 -6.86 -4.78
C MET A 23 13.68 -7.97 -5.53
N GLY A 24 13.79 -9.13 -4.88
CA GLY A 24 14.30 -10.38 -5.42
C GLY A 24 13.37 -11.03 -6.44
N GLY A 25 13.30 -10.45 -7.65
CA GLY A 25 12.76 -11.11 -8.83
C GLY A 25 13.83 -11.92 -9.58
N SER A 26 13.43 -12.95 -10.34
CA SER A 26 14.33 -13.62 -11.29
C SER A 26 14.73 -12.66 -12.40
N ALA A 27 16.03 -12.54 -12.67
CA ALA A 27 16.58 -11.64 -13.66
C ALA A 27 16.19 -12.07 -15.09
N HIS A 28 15.29 -11.30 -15.72
CA HIS A 28 15.22 -11.30 -17.18
C HIS A 28 16.35 -10.40 -17.70
N LYS A 29 17.08 -10.84 -18.74
CA LYS A 29 18.30 -10.19 -19.28
C LYS A 29 18.14 -8.71 -19.71
N ASN A 30 16.92 -8.18 -19.72
CA ASN A 30 16.59 -6.82 -20.14
C ASN A 30 16.16 -5.89 -18.98
N TYR A 31 16.26 -6.31 -17.72
CA TYR A 31 15.93 -5.45 -16.58
C TYR A 31 17.20 -4.88 -15.91
N PRO A 32 17.27 -3.56 -15.67
CA PRO A 32 18.41 -2.90 -15.02
C PRO A 32 18.71 -3.45 -13.61
N TYR A 33 17.74 -4.11 -12.98
CA TYR A 33 17.83 -4.67 -11.63
C TYR A 33 18.74 -5.93 -11.52
N ALA A 34 19.09 -6.58 -12.64
CA ALA A 34 19.94 -7.77 -12.62
C ALA A 34 21.37 -7.49 -12.11
N ALA A 35 21.88 -6.28 -12.32
CA ALA A 35 23.22 -5.86 -11.91
C ALA A 35 23.31 -5.57 -10.40
N LEU A 36 22.20 -5.20 -9.74
CA LEU A 36 22.16 -4.86 -8.32
C LEU A 36 22.26 -6.09 -7.41
N LYS A 37 21.80 -7.27 -7.86
CA LYS A 37 21.96 -8.53 -7.11
C LYS A 37 23.42 -8.90 -6.83
N ALA A 38 24.36 -8.47 -7.67
CA ALA A 38 25.77 -8.84 -7.52
C ALA A 38 26.48 -8.11 -6.36
N LYS A 39 25.88 -7.07 -5.77
CA LYS A 39 26.45 -6.27 -4.67
C LYS A 39 25.90 -6.66 -3.28
N GLU A 40 25.25 -7.81 -3.17
CA GLU A 40 24.54 -8.19 -1.95
C GLU A 40 25.49 -8.57 -0.79
N ASP A 41 25.47 -7.80 0.31
CA ASP A 41 26.23 -8.08 1.53
C ASP A 41 25.66 -9.31 2.27
N PRO A 42 26.46 -10.38 2.48
CA PRO A 42 26.03 -11.62 3.15
C PRO A 42 25.69 -11.46 4.65
N GLU A 43 26.18 -10.42 5.32
CA GLU A 43 25.90 -10.20 6.75
C GLU A 43 24.47 -9.70 7.01
N LEU A 44 23.84 -9.00 6.05
CA LEU A 44 22.44 -8.57 6.16
C LEU A 44 21.44 -9.73 6.10
N ARG A 45 21.82 -10.85 5.46
CA ARG A 45 20.98 -12.04 5.30
C ARG A 45 20.67 -12.74 6.62
N LYS A 46 21.53 -12.56 7.63
CA LYS A 46 21.41 -13.17 8.97
C LYS A 46 20.38 -12.47 9.88
N ARG A 47 19.85 -11.30 9.49
CA ARG A 47 18.90 -10.51 10.30
C ARG A 47 17.43 -10.94 10.13
N PHE A 48 17.09 -11.70 9.09
CA PHE A 48 15.73 -12.18 8.86
C PHE A 48 15.60 -13.65 9.27
N LEU A 49 14.65 -13.94 10.17
CA LEU A 49 14.41 -15.29 10.68
C LEU A 49 13.80 -16.24 9.62
N VAL A 50 13.27 -15.71 8.51
CA VAL A 50 12.70 -16.46 7.39
C VAL A 50 13.10 -15.77 6.07
N ASP A 51 13.83 -16.48 5.19
CA ASP A 51 14.19 -16.02 3.83
C ASP A 51 13.04 -16.35 2.86
N SER A 52 12.01 -15.50 2.84
CA SER A 52 10.85 -15.65 1.95
C SER A 52 11.18 -15.26 0.50
N MET A 53 12.17 -14.38 0.29
CA MET A 53 12.67 -13.90 -1.01
C MET A 53 13.29 -14.99 -1.91
N SER A 54 13.37 -16.23 -1.42
CA SER A 54 13.89 -17.38 -2.17
C SER A 54 13.00 -17.81 -3.34
N LYS A 55 11.73 -17.40 -3.37
CA LYS A 55 10.76 -17.80 -4.40
C LYS A 55 10.22 -16.60 -5.18
N PRO A 56 10.25 -16.62 -6.52
CA PRO A 56 9.61 -15.59 -7.33
C PRO A 56 8.09 -15.53 -7.08
N ILE A 57 7.53 -14.32 -7.11
CA ILE A 57 6.08 -14.12 -7.20
C ILE A 57 5.58 -14.50 -8.61
N TYR A 58 4.39 -15.10 -8.68
CA TYR A 58 3.77 -15.50 -9.96
C TYR A 58 2.76 -14.47 -10.43
N VAL A 59 3.06 -13.76 -11.52
CA VAL A 59 2.17 -12.78 -12.16
C VAL A 59 1.48 -13.33 -13.43
N THR A 60 1.28 -14.64 -13.48
CA THR A 60 0.71 -15.38 -14.62
C THR A 60 -0.53 -16.15 -14.21
N GLY A 61 -1.32 -16.62 -15.17
CA GLY A 61 -2.53 -17.41 -14.92
C GLY A 61 -3.58 -16.57 -14.19
N VAL A 62 -4.00 -17.01 -13.00
CA VAL A 62 -4.96 -16.27 -12.17
C VAL A 62 -4.45 -14.89 -11.74
N HIS A 63 -3.13 -14.73 -11.70
CA HIS A 63 -2.45 -13.47 -11.34
C HIS A 63 -1.95 -12.65 -12.54
N THR A 64 -2.39 -12.99 -13.76
CA THR A 64 -2.12 -12.15 -14.93
C THR A 64 -2.71 -10.75 -14.71
N PHE A 65 -1.96 -9.74 -15.17
CA PHE A 65 -2.42 -8.35 -15.16
C PHE A 65 -3.76 -8.24 -15.90
N GLN A 66 -4.71 -7.57 -15.28
CA GLN A 66 -5.94 -7.11 -15.93
C GLN A 66 -6.14 -5.64 -15.59
N PRO A 67 -6.42 -4.78 -16.59
CA PRO A 67 -6.72 -3.39 -16.32
C PRO A 67 -8.00 -3.29 -15.48
N PRO A 68 -8.10 -2.29 -14.58
CA PRO A 68 -9.34 -2.05 -13.84
C PRO A 68 -10.50 -1.70 -14.77
N ASP A 69 -11.66 -2.29 -14.52
CA ASP A 69 -12.90 -1.91 -15.18
C ASP A 69 -13.68 -0.87 -14.35
N PHE A 70 -13.26 0.40 -14.51
CA PHE A 70 -13.90 1.51 -13.81
C PHE A 70 -15.39 1.67 -14.14
N LYS A 71 -15.84 1.20 -15.32
CA LYS A 71 -17.27 1.28 -15.69
C LYS A 71 -18.11 0.30 -14.89
N ASN A 72 -17.52 -0.83 -14.52
CA ASN A 72 -18.13 -1.85 -13.68
C ASN A 72 -17.83 -1.68 -12.19
N GLY A 73 -17.22 -0.56 -11.80
CA GLY A 73 -17.05 -0.17 -10.40
C GLY A 73 -15.73 -0.58 -9.75
N ASP A 74 -14.74 -1.06 -10.51
CA ASP A 74 -13.42 -1.34 -9.94
C ASP A 74 -12.80 -0.06 -9.32
N GLN A 75 -12.35 -0.17 -8.08
CA GLN A 75 -11.77 0.92 -7.30
C GLN A 75 -10.24 0.86 -7.32
N ARG A 76 -9.59 2.01 -7.45
CA ARG A 76 -8.12 2.16 -7.31
C ARG A 76 -7.78 3.35 -6.41
N ALA A 77 -6.60 3.26 -5.82
CA ALA A 77 -6.14 4.04 -4.69
C ALA A 77 -5.04 5.06 -5.07
N PRO A 78 -4.74 6.02 -4.18
CA PRO A 78 -3.44 6.71 -4.15
C PRO A 78 -2.27 5.78 -3.74
N CYS A 79 -2.52 4.51 -3.44
CA CYS A 79 -1.48 3.53 -3.11
C CYS A 79 -1.12 2.66 -4.34
N PRO A 80 0.11 2.76 -4.87
CA PRO A 80 0.48 2.01 -6.07
C PRO A 80 0.59 0.51 -5.80
N GLY A 81 0.99 0.12 -4.57
CA GLY A 81 1.07 -1.28 -4.17
C GLY A 81 -0.29 -1.97 -4.15
N LEU A 82 -1.29 -1.36 -3.52
CA LEU A 82 -2.65 -1.91 -3.51
C LEU A 82 -3.26 -1.99 -4.91
N ASN A 83 -2.98 -1.00 -5.76
CA ASN A 83 -3.42 -1.00 -7.16
C ASN A 83 -2.82 -2.16 -7.95
N ALA A 84 -1.52 -2.44 -7.77
CA ALA A 84 -0.87 -3.57 -8.40
C ALA A 84 -1.43 -4.91 -7.89
N LEU A 85 -1.64 -5.07 -6.58
CA LEU A 85 -2.27 -6.27 -6.02
C LEU A 85 -3.66 -6.53 -6.61
N ALA A 86 -4.49 -5.50 -6.76
CA ALA A 86 -5.81 -5.63 -7.36
C ALA A 86 -5.73 -5.95 -8.86
N ASN A 87 -4.86 -5.26 -9.61
CA ASN A 87 -4.62 -5.52 -11.04
C ASN A 87 -4.04 -6.92 -11.31
N HIS A 88 -3.39 -7.54 -10.33
CA HIS A 88 -2.88 -8.90 -10.40
C HIS A 88 -3.74 -9.92 -9.62
N GLY A 89 -4.92 -9.54 -9.13
CA GLY A 89 -5.84 -10.47 -8.44
C GLY A 89 -5.27 -11.13 -7.19
N TYR A 90 -4.28 -10.51 -6.53
CA TYR A 90 -3.82 -10.91 -5.20
C TYR A 90 -4.76 -10.43 -4.09
N ILE A 91 -5.51 -9.37 -4.38
CA ILE A 91 -6.70 -8.93 -3.65
C ILE A 91 -7.87 -8.86 -4.64
N PRO A 92 -9.13 -8.73 -4.19
CA PRO A 92 -10.27 -8.59 -5.09
C PRO A 92 -10.05 -7.47 -6.12
N ARG A 93 -10.28 -7.79 -7.41
CA ARG A 93 -10.04 -6.86 -8.53
C ARG A 93 -10.92 -5.62 -8.47
N SER A 94 -12.07 -5.74 -7.77
CA SER A 94 -12.97 -4.64 -7.44
C SER A 94 -12.33 -3.56 -6.57
N GLY A 95 -11.23 -3.85 -5.87
CA GLY A 95 -10.60 -2.90 -4.95
C GLY A 95 -11.33 -2.76 -3.60
N VAL A 96 -12.33 -3.60 -3.32
CA VAL A 96 -12.91 -3.74 -1.98
C VAL A 96 -12.34 -5.00 -1.35
N VAL A 97 -11.64 -4.87 -0.23
CA VAL A 97 -10.84 -5.96 0.34
C VAL A 97 -11.02 -6.07 1.86
N SER A 98 -11.00 -7.31 2.37
CA SER A 98 -11.06 -7.56 3.81
C SER A 98 -9.70 -7.41 4.50
N PHE A 99 -9.72 -7.18 5.81
CA PHE A 99 -8.52 -7.02 6.64
C PHE A 99 -7.55 -8.21 6.53
N VAL A 100 -8.05 -9.45 6.54
CA VAL A 100 -7.18 -10.64 6.52
C VAL A 100 -6.55 -10.83 5.15
N GLU A 101 -7.34 -10.69 4.07
CA GLU A 101 -6.87 -10.91 2.70
C GLU A 101 -5.72 -9.98 2.34
N VAL A 102 -5.82 -8.70 2.66
CA VAL A 102 -4.74 -7.77 2.28
C VAL A 102 -3.47 -7.94 3.13
N ILE A 103 -3.51 -8.55 4.34
CA ILE A 103 -2.26 -8.82 5.10
C ILE A 103 -1.54 -9.95 4.40
N ALA A 104 -2.28 -11.03 4.12
CA ALA A 104 -1.75 -12.17 3.43
C ALA A 104 -1.20 -11.79 2.04
N ALA A 105 -1.89 -10.92 1.30
CA ALA A 105 -1.45 -10.46 -0.01
C ALA A 105 -0.18 -9.59 0.06
N ILE A 106 -0.15 -8.59 0.96
CA ILE A 106 1.01 -7.71 1.12
C ILE A 106 2.24 -8.51 1.56
N ASN A 107 2.09 -9.41 2.53
CA ASN A 107 3.20 -10.25 2.98
C ASN A 107 3.66 -11.22 1.87
N LYS A 108 2.73 -11.83 1.13
CA LYS A 108 3.07 -12.77 0.04
C LYS A 108 3.77 -12.10 -1.14
N VAL A 109 3.39 -10.88 -1.50
CA VAL A 109 3.86 -10.23 -2.74
C VAL A 109 5.01 -9.26 -2.49
N TYR A 110 4.95 -8.50 -1.40
CA TYR A 110 5.93 -7.48 -1.07
C TYR A 110 6.85 -7.86 0.09
N GLU A 111 6.55 -8.96 0.79
CA GLU A 111 7.29 -9.42 1.98
C GLU A 111 7.43 -8.34 3.05
N MET A 112 6.48 -7.43 3.09
CA MET A 112 6.36 -6.47 4.17
C MET A 112 6.03 -7.22 5.47
N GLY A 113 6.68 -6.79 6.55
CA GLY A 113 6.50 -7.36 7.87
C GLY A 113 5.03 -7.44 8.27
N MET A 114 4.64 -8.53 8.93
CA MET A 114 3.27 -8.69 9.42
C MET A 114 2.90 -7.60 10.43
N ASP A 115 3.87 -7.06 11.16
CA ASP A 115 3.73 -5.96 12.09
C ASP A 115 3.37 -4.64 11.40
N LEU A 116 4.17 -4.21 10.41
CA LEU A 116 3.90 -2.98 9.66
C LEU A 116 2.60 -3.08 8.87
N SER A 117 2.37 -4.21 8.20
CA SER A 117 1.13 -4.43 7.47
C SER A 117 -0.08 -4.40 8.41
N THR A 118 0.01 -4.98 9.60
CA THR A 118 -1.06 -4.91 10.61
C THR A 118 -1.33 -3.48 11.05
N ILE A 119 -0.29 -2.67 11.32
CA ILE A 119 -0.45 -1.26 11.73
C ILE A 119 -1.13 -0.45 10.62
N LEU A 120 -0.60 -0.50 9.39
CA LEU A 120 -1.13 0.25 8.25
C LEU A 120 -2.59 -0.11 7.96
N LYS A 121 -2.98 -1.36 8.20
CA LYS A 121 -4.35 -1.84 7.97
C LYS A 121 -5.28 -1.57 9.13
N LEU A 122 -4.80 -1.55 10.37
CA LEU A 122 -5.59 -1.06 11.50
C LEU A 122 -5.94 0.41 11.28
N MET A 123 -4.98 1.22 10.82
CA MET A 123 -5.24 2.60 10.42
C MET A 123 -6.26 2.66 9.27
N GLY A 124 -6.09 1.83 8.23
CA GLY A 124 -7.06 1.73 7.13
C GLY A 124 -8.47 1.37 7.59
N VAL A 125 -8.66 0.32 8.38
CA VAL A 125 -9.99 -0.15 8.78
C VAL A 125 -10.68 0.77 9.78
N VAL A 126 -9.95 1.30 10.77
CA VAL A 126 -10.56 2.14 11.82
C VAL A 126 -11.02 3.49 11.27
N TRP A 127 -10.30 4.05 10.29
CA TRP A 127 -10.60 5.40 9.80
C TRP A 127 -11.18 5.47 8.38
N THR A 128 -10.95 4.46 7.53
CA THR A 128 -11.45 4.47 6.13
C THR A 128 -12.46 3.36 5.84
N GLY A 129 -12.57 2.39 6.76
CA GLY A 129 -13.44 1.22 6.66
C GLY A 129 -14.39 1.09 7.85
N ASN A 130 -15.01 -0.07 7.99
CA ASN A 130 -15.91 -0.35 9.10
C ASN A 130 -15.26 -1.29 10.12
N PRO A 131 -14.81 -0.78 11.28
CA PRO A 131 -14.20 -1.60 12.32
C PRO A 131 -15.21 -2.50 13.06
N LEU A 132 -16.52 -2.25 12.93
CA LEU A 132 -17.58 -3.00 13.62
C LEU A 132 -18.29 -4.04 12.74
N ALA A 133 -17.82 -4.29 11.52
CA ALA A 133 -18.37 -5.33 10.67
C ALA A 133 -17.89 -6.72 11.13
N LEU A 134 -18.74 -7.75 10.96
CA LEU A 134 -18.36 -9.17 11.18
C LEU A 134 -17.16 -9.58 10.33
N GLN A 135 -16.95 -8.91 9.19
CA GLN A 135 -15.74 -8.98 8.36
C GLN A 135 -15.31 -7.55 8.00
N PRO A 136 -14.35 -6.97 8.75
CA PRO A 136 -13.87 -5.62 8.48
C PRO A 136 -13.26 -5.54 7.09
N SER A 137 -13.78 -4.62 6.27
CA SER A 137 -13.34 -4.37 4.90
C SER A 137 -13.24 -2.88 4.66
N PHE A 138 -12.48 -2.52 3.63
CA PHE A 138 -12.35 -1.14 3.17
C PHE A 138 -12.19 -1.11 1.65
N SER A 139 -12.58 0.01 1.05
CA SER A 139 -12.31 0.30 -0.35
C SER A 139 -10.92 0.91 -0.46
N ILE A 140 -10.08 0.37 -1.34
CA ILE A 140 -8.78 0.97 -1.66
C ILE A 140 -8.97 2.29 -2.42
N GLY A 141 -10.12 2.51 -3.07
CA GLY A 141 -10.42 3.74 -3.79
C GLY A 141 -11.36 4.65 -2.99
N GLY A 142 -12.47 5.03 -3.63
CA GLY A 142 -13.45 5.93 -3.03
C GLY A 142 -14.54 5.19 -2.27
N ARG A 143 -15.63 5.90 -1.99
CA ARG A 143 -16.86 5.35 -1.40
C ARG A 143 -17.39 4.20 -2.25
N ASP A 144 -17.57 3.03 -1.64
CA ASP A 144 -18.12 1.85 -2.31
C ASP A 144 -19.19 1.17 -1.46
N THR A 145 -20.29 0.75 -2.07
CA THR A 145 -21.42 0.09 -1.38
C THR A 145 -21.14 -1.37 -1.03
N GLY A 146 -20.10 -1.97 -1.61
CA GLY A 146 -19.61 -3.31 -1.29
C GLY A 146 -18.86 -3.39 0.04
N VAL A 147 -18.49 -2.25 0.64
CA VAL A 147 -18.00 -2.20 2.02
C VAL A 147 -19.20 -2.35 2.97
N ASN A 148 -19.53 -3.59 3.30
CA ASN A 148 -20.71 -3.94 4.09
C ASN A 148 -20.66 -3.33 5.50
N ASN A 149 -21.67 -2.51 5.81
CA ASN A 149 -21.96 -2.06 7.16
C ASN A 149 -23.11 -2.86 7.76
N LEU A 150 -22.81 -3.71 8.74
CA LEU A 150 -23.85 -4.19 9.64
C LEU A 150 -24.50 -2.94 10.26
N LEU A 151 -25.82 -2.80 10.09
CA LEU A 151 -26.65 -1.66 10.53
C LEU A 151 -26.55 -0.34 9.73
N ASN A 152 -26.11 -0.34 8.46
CA ASN A 152 -26.10 0.90 7.62
C ASN A 152 -25.45 2.10 8.34
N ASN A 153 -24.24 1.91 8.91
CA ASN A 153 -23.53 2.95 9.67
C ASN A 153 -24.32 3.46 10.92
N LEU A 154 -25.23 2.65 11.47
CA LEU A 154 -26.11 3.04 12.56
C LEU A 154 -26.75 4.43 12.32
N GLY A 155 -27.17 4.68 11.08
CA GLY A 155 -27.75 5.97 10.67
C GLY A 155 -26.76 7.12 10.43
N GLY A 156 -25.47 6.86 10.24
CA GLY A 156 -24.44 7.89 10.02
C GLY A 156 -23.52 8.15 11.22
N LEU A 157 -23.76 7.49 12.36
CA LEU A 157 -23.12 7.81 13.64
C LEU A 157 -21.63 7.42 13.70
N LEU A 158 -21.18 6.49 12.84
CA LEU A 158 -19.79 6.03 12.79
C LEU A 158 -18.94 6.73 11.71
N GLY A 159 -19.47 7.77 11.03
CA GLY A 159 -18.74 8.53 10.01
C GLY A 159 -18.89 7.95 8.59
N VAL A 160 -18.58 8.74 7.56
CA VAL A 160 -18.74 8.34 6.15
C VAL A 160 -17.55 7.47 5.74
N LEU A 161 -17.81 6.23 5.31
CA LEU A 161 -16.79 5.33 4.75
C LEU A 161 -16.28 5.84 3.41
N ALA A 162 -15.28 6.71 3.42
CA ALA A 162 -14.85 7.44 2.23
C ALA A 162 -13.80 6.68 1.39
N GLY A 163 -13.34 5.51 1.85
CA GLY A 163 -12.20 4.80 1.25
C GLY A 163 -10.89 5.57 1.43
N LEU A 164 -9.80 5.10 0.83
CA LEU A 164 -8.50 5.80 0.91
C LEU A 164 -8.53 7.16 0.22
N ILE A 165 -9.30 7.33 -0.87
CA ILE A 165 -9.39 8.62 -1.58
C ILE A 165 -9.94 9.72 -0.66
N GLY A 166 -10.93 9.40 0.17
CA GLY A 166 -11.52 10.36 1.11
C GLY A 166 -10.85 10.40 2.48
N SER A 167 -9.63 9.86 2.62
CA SER A 167 -8.88 9.80 3.88
C SER A 167 -7.79 10.86 4.01
N HIS A 168 -7.94 11.96 3.25
CA HIS A 168 -7.05 13.11 3.27
C HIS A 168 -6.84 13.62 4.71
N ASP A 169 -5.65 14.08 5.03
CA ASP A 169 -5.17 14.50 6.36
C ASP A 169 -5.01 13.37 7.41
N PHE A 170 -5.28 12.11 7.05
CA PHE A 170 -5.12 10.98 7.97
C PHE A 170 -4.27 9.82 7.42
N ILE A 171 -4.60 9.30 6.24
CA ILE A 171 -3.79 8.28 5.53
C ILE A 171 -3.28 8.84 4.22
N GLU A 172 -4.17 9.41 3.42
CA GLU A 172 -3.79 10.16 2.23
C GLU A 172 -3.39 11.58 2.66
N SER A 173 -2.37 12.16 2.03
CA SER A 173 -1.75 13.40 2.48
C SER A 173 -1.04 14.12 1.32
N ASP A 174 -0.88 15.42 1.49
CA ASP A 174 -0.15 16.29 0.56
C ASP A 174 1.32 15.88 0.38
N SER A 175 1.95 16.44 -0.63
CA SER A 175 3.35 16.19 -0.99
C SER A 175 3.58 14.75 -1.48
N SER A 176 2.53 14.11 -2.01
CA SER A 176 2.63 12.79 -2.63
C SER A 176 3.63 12.75 -3.78
N ASN A 177 4.36 11.63 -3.94
CA ASN A 177 5.44 11.53 -4.91
C ASN A 177 4.94 11.65 -6.38
N THR A 178 3.81 11.01 -6.69
CA THR A 178 3.27 10.90 -8.06
C THR A 178 1.79 11.27 -8.17
N TRP A 179 1.20 11.83 -7.11
CA TRP A 179 -0.18 12.32 -7.08
C TRP A 179 -0.21 13.80 -6.75
N ASP A 180 -1.31 14.45 -7.11
CA ASP A 180 -1.55 15.85 -6.77
C ASP A 180 -2.14 16.01 -5.36
N ASP A 181 -2.01 17.21 -4.82
CA ASP A 181 -2.48 17.57 -3.50
C ASP A 181 -3.97 17.95 -3.58
N LEU A 182 -4.79 17.46 -2.64
CA LEU A 182 -6.25 17.51 -2.75
C LEU A 182 -6.76 18.95 -2.81
N TYR A 183 -6.26 19.83 -1.94
CA TYR A 183 -6.70 21.22 -1.86
C TYR A 183 -6.20 22.09 -3.02
N VAL A 184 -5.23 21.61 -3.81
CA VAL A 184 -4.68 22.34 -4.97
C VAL A 184 -5.43 21.99 -6.25
N THR A 185 -5.70 20.69 -6.48
CA THR A 185 -6.22 20.19 -7.76
C THR A 185 -7.60 19.55 -7.67
N GLY A 186 -8.06 19.21 -6.46
CA GLY A 186 -9.26 18.41 -6.25
C GLY A 186 -9.10 16.93 -6.58
N ASN A 187 -7.89 16.45 -6.91
CA ASN A 187 -7.63 15.04 -7.26
C ASN A 187 -6.34 14.53 -6.60
N ASN A 188 -6.50 13.64 -5.63
CA ASN A 188 -5.40 13.05 -4.85
C ASN A 188 -5.09 11.59 -5.19
N TYR A 189 -5.68 11.03 -6.27
CA TYR A 189 -5.64 9.58 -6.50
C TYR A 189 -5.33 9.17 -7.95
N ALA A 190 -5.53 10.05 -8.93
CA ALA A 190 -5.12 9.80 -10.30
C ALA A 190 -3.63 10.07 -10.46
N LEU A 191 -2.92 9.15 -11.12
CA LEU A 191 -1.49 9.30 -11.40
C LEU A 191 -1.22 10.58 -12.20
N ASN A 192 -0.41 11.48 -11.65
CA ASN A 192 0.08 12.64 -12.38
C ASN A 192 1.37 12.25 -13.12
N MET A 193 1.27 12.14 -14.46
CA MET A 193 2.41 11.76 -15.30
C MET A 193 3.54 12.79 -15.29
N GLY A 194 3.24 14.08 -15.08
CA GLY A 194 4.27 15.11 -14.93
C GLY A 194 5.14 14.84 -13.70
N LYS A 195 4.51 14.64 -12.54
CA LYS A 195 5.22 14.29 -11.29
C LYS A 195 5.97 12.97 -11.40
N PHE A 196 5.37 11.96 -12.03
CA PHE A 196 6.06 10.69 -12.26
C PHE A 196 7.32 10.87 -13.13
N MET A 197 7.22 11.63 -14.23
CA MET A 197 8.35 11.85 -15.13
C MET A 197 9.44 12.72 -14.49
N GLU A 198 9.09 13.72 -13.69
CA GLU A 198 10.05 14.47 -12.87
C GLU A 198 10.87 13.54 -11.98
N TRP A 199 10.19 12.71 -11.19
CA TRP A 199 10.83 11.73 -10.32
C TRP A 199 11.66 10.71 -11.11
N TYR A 200 11.11 10.18 -12.20
CA TYR A 200 11.79 9.21 -13.07
C TYR A 200 13.10 9.78 -13.62
N ASN A 201 13.08 11.04 -14.06
CA ASN A 201 14.24 11.73 -14.63
C ASN A 201 15.31 12.12 -13.60
N MET A 202 15.01 12.08 -12.29
CA MET A 202 16.04 12.26 -11.25
C MET A 202 17.05 11.11 -11.23
N SER A 203 16.63 9.91 -11.65
CA SER A 203 17.49 8.72 -11.66
C SER A 203 18.36 8.72 -12.92
N THR A 204 19.61 9.18 -12.80
CA THR A 204 20.57 9.23 -13.92
C THR A 204 21.27 7.91 -14.19
N ASP A 205 21.36 7.02 -13.19
CA ASP A 205 22.03 5.72 -13.26
C ASP A 205 21.06 4.53 -13.30
N GLY A 206 19.75 4.81 -13.29
CA GLY A 206 18.69 3.81 -13.25
C GLY A 206 18.34 3.31 -11.84
N THR A 207 18.93 3.89 -10.78
CA THR A 207 18.70 3.51 -9.39
C THR A 207 17.87 4.57 -8.65
N PHE A 208 16.85 4.13 -7.92
CA PHE A 208 16.07 4.97 -7.00
C PHE A 208 16.54 4.71 -5.57
N SER A 209 17.68 5.30 -5.21
CA SER A 209 18.31 5.14 -3.89
C SER A 209 17.57 5.94 -2.80
N MET A 210 17.89 5.65 -1.54
CA MET A 210 17.35 6.42 -0.41
C MET A 210 17.71 7.92 -0.48
N ASP A 211 18.90 8.26 -0.99
CA ASP A 211 19.31 9.66 -1.17
C ASP A 211 18.45 10.38 -2.21
N LEU A 212 18.20 9.72 -3.36
CA LEU A 212 17.31 10.25 -4.39
C LEU A 212 15.88 10.39 -3.85
N MET A 213 15.39 9.41 -3.10
CA MET A 213 14.06 9.47 -2.50
C MET A 213 13.96 10.58 -1.44
N ALA A 214 15.02 10.84 -0.68
CA ALA A 214 15.07 11.95 0.28
C ALA A 214 15.06 13.31 -0.45
N GLU A 215 15.83 13.46 -1.53
CA GLU A 215 15.82 14.66 -2.36
C GLU A 215 14.45 14.89 -3.00
N ARG A 216 13.83 13.83 -3.53
CA ARG A 216 12.47 13.92 -4.11
C ARG A 216 11.45 14.33 -3.06
N SER A 217 11.54 13.77 -1.85
CA SER A 217 10.67 14.14 -0.73
C SER A 217 10.80 15.62 -0.39
N LYS A 218 12.03 16.14 -0.34
CA LYS A 218 12.28 17.58 -0.14
C LYS A 218 11.60 18.44 -1.22
N ILE A 219 11.81 18.11 -2.51
CA ILE A 219 11.21 18.84 -3.63
C ILE A 219 9.67 18.85 -3.55
N ARG A 220 9.05 17.81 -2.98
CA ARG A 220 7.60 17.75 -2.86
C ARG A 220 7.05 18.60 -1.71
N MET A 221 7.86 18.90 -0.70
CA MET A 221 7.51 19.67 0.49
C MET A 221 7.79 21.18 0.36
N ASP A 222 8.63 21.58 -0.60
CA ASP A 222 8.96 22.97 -0.93
C ASP A 222 7.83 23.64 -1.74
#